data_AF-A0A7S1ZZJ0-F1
#
_entry.id   AF-A0A7S1ZZJ0-F1
#
_cell.length_a   1.000
_cell.length_b   1.000
_cell.length_c   1.000
_cell.angle_alpha   90.00
_cell.angle_beta   90.00
_cell.angle_gamma   90.00
#
_symmetry.space_group_name_H-M   'P 1'
#
loop_
_entity.id
_entity.type
_entity.pdbx_description
1 polymer ?
#
loop_
_entity_poly.entity_id
_entity_poly.type
_entity_poly.pdbx_seq_one_letter_code
_entity_poly.pdbx_strand_id
1 'polypeptide(L)'
;PDIQCRLGGVDGLREKTGLPISTYFSATKLRWLFDNVPGLKEKAERGDALFGTIDCWLTWKLTGGNHATDITNAARTLLCNIDTLEWDEHLLETFGVPRKMLPSIEPSIGGEFGIIKNCGALNNVPIGAILGDQHAATFGQACFNVGDAKCTFGTGAFIMMNMGSSDSSTEGGPILSKQGLLTTPFYQIKGQPAVYALEGAVAVAGSLIQWLRDNLEFAPSAEEIAKLAASVPSSEGVRFVPAFNGLFAPHWREDARGVICGLTFFHKKAHLARAAIEAASFQTAEVFDAMELDSGIKLSQLKVDGGMTVNPQLLQFLSNILDTTVLQPKYLETTAAGVAYAAGLSAGLWDSLEEISDLWIEGKTVSADISEEARTDLKKSWKKAVDRSLGWE
;
A
#
# COMPACT_ATOMS: atom_id res chain seq x y z
N PRO A 1 2.98 -19.09 -15.14
CA PRO A 1 2.40 -20.43 -14.86
C PRO A 1 3.43 -21.42 -14.26
N ASP A 2 4.58 -21.66 -14.90
CA ASP A 2 5.56 -22.67 -14.46
C ASP A 2 6.16 -22.37 -13.07
N ILE A 3 6.49 -21.11 -12.79
CA ILE A 3 7.14 -20.74 -11.51
C ILE A 3 6.21 -20.89 -10.29
N GLN A 4 4.91 -20.58 -10.42
CA GLN A 4 3.94 -20.76 -9.33
C GLN A 4 3.75 -22.25 -9.03
N CYS A 5 3.59 -23.11 -10.04
CA CYS A 5 3.45 -24.55 -9.81
C CYS A 5 4.68 -25.15 -9.12
N ARG A 6 5.88 -24.71 -9.48
CA ARG A 6 7.14 -25.19 -8.89
C ARG A 6 7.36 -24.71 -7.45
N LEU A 7 6.78 -23.58 -7.07
CA LEU A 7 7.00 -22.91 -5.79
C LEU A 7 5.78 -22.98 -4.87
N GLY A 8 4.92 -24.00 -4.99
CA GLY A 8 3.80 -24.20 -4.05
C GLY A 8 2.58 -23.30 -4.27
N GLY A 9 2.39 -22.79 -5.48
CA GLY A 9 1.26 -21.94 -5.86
C GLY A 9 1.53 -20.45 -5.68
N VAL A 10 0.46 -19.65 -5.63
CA VAL A 10 0.57 -18.18 -5.48
C VAL A 10 1.21 -17.78 -4.15
N ASP A 11 1.13 -18.63 -3.13
CA ASP A 11 1.53 -18.29 -1.75
C ASP A 11 2.86 -18.90 -1.31
N GLY A 12 3.50 -19.77 -2.09
CA GLY A 12 4.60 -20.58 -1.55
C GLY A 12 5.94 -19.85 -1.33
N LEU A 13 5.99 -18.53 -1.56
CA LEU A 13 7.09 -17.67 -1.11
C LEU A 13 6.71 -16.74 0.05
N ARG A 14 5.47 -16.78 0.54
CA ARG A 14 4.99 -15.89 1.61
C ARG A 14 5.74 -16.07 2.91
N GLU A 15 6.11 -17.30 3.25
CA GLU A 15 6.84 -17.58 4.50
C GLU A 15 8.15 -16.79 4.57
N LYS A 16 8.88 -16.68 3.45
CA LYS A 16 10.15 -15.94 3.39
C LYS A 16 9.97 -14.44 3.14
N THR A 17 9.01 -14.06 2.31
CA THR A 17 8.94 -12.70 1.75
C THR A 17 7.77 -11.88 2.30
N GLY A 18 6.77 -12.51 2.91
CA GLY A 18 5.48 -11.89 3.20
C GLY A 18 4.61 -11.62 1.98
N LEU A 19 5.05 -12.01 0.77
CA LEU A 19 4.44 -11.65 -0.51
C LEU A 19 3.92 -12.87 -1.29
N PRO A 20 2.81 -12.72 -2.05
CA PRO A 20 2.42 -13.70 -3.06
C PRO A 20 3.30 -13.61 -4.30
N ILE A 21 3.37 -14.69 -5.08
CA ILE A 21 3.97 -14.71 -6.41
C ILE A 21 3.05 -13.98 -7.38
N SER A 22 3.39 -12.72 -7.66
CA SER A 22 2.62 -11.82 -8.52
C SER A 22 3.53 -11.10 -9.53
N THR A 23 2.92 -10.60 -10.61
CA THR A 23 3.55 -9.67 -11.55
C THR A 23 3.84 -8.31 -10.92
N TYR A 24 3.35 -8.04 -9.70
CA TYR A 24 3.56 -6.78 -9.00
C TYR A 24 5.00 -6.54 -8.54
N PHE A 25 5.71 -7.58 -8.09
CA PHE A 25 7.03 -7.44 -7.44
C PHE A 25 8.22 -7.47 -8.41
N SER A 26 9.41 -7.11 -7.94
CA SER A 26 10.57 -6.87 -8.83
C SER A 26 11.20 -8.14 -9.41
N ALA A 27 11.24 -9.25 -8.65
CA ALA A 27 11.92 -10.48 -9.06
C ALA A 27 11.43 -11.02 -10.42
N THR A 28 10.12 -11.01 -10.66
CA THR A 28 9.54 -11.51 -11.91
C THR A 28 9.88 -10.62 -13.10
N LYS A 29 9.94 -9.29 -12.90
CA LYS A 29 10.40 -8.34 -13.92
C LYS A 29 11.89 -8.52 -14.22
N LEU A 30 12.70 -8.76 -13.19
CA LEU A 30 14.13 -8.99 -13.36
C LEU A 30 14.41 -10.31 -14.09
N ARG A 31 13.68 -11.38 -13.75
CA ARG A 31 13.70 -12.65 -14.51
C ARG A 31 13.39 -12.42 -15.98
N TRP A 32 12.31 -11.68 -16.27
CA TRP A 32 11.94 -11.33 -17.63
C TRP A 32 13.07 -10.59 -18.35
N LEU A 33 13.73 -9.63 -17.70
CA LEU A 33 14.86 -8.90 -18.28
C LEU A 33 16.02 -9.83 -18.65
N PHE A 34 16.35 -10.81 -17.80
CA PHE A 34 17.40 -11.79 -18.13
C PHE A 34 17.04 -12.69 -19.32
N ASP A 35 15.76 -13.01 -19.50
CA ASP A 35 15.30 -13.83 -20.61
C ASP A 35 15.20 -13.06 -21.94
N ASN A 36 15.01 -11.74 -21.87
CA ASN A 36 14.64 -10.93 -23.04
C ASN A 36 15.69 -9.88 -23.44
N VAL A 37 16.65 -9.55 -22.58
CA VAL A 37 17.71 -8.57 -22.88
C VAL A 37 19.04 -9.30 -23.10
N PRO A 38 19.51 -9.42 -24.36
CA PRO A 38 20.74 -10.15 -24.68
C PRO A 38 21.96 -9.60 -23.93
N GLY A 39 22.74 -10.51 -23.32
CA GLY A 39 23.98 -10.16 -22.62
C GLY A 39 23.79 -9.56 -21.22
N LEU A 40 22.55 -9.35 -20.75
CA LEU A 40 22.30 -8.73 -19.45
C LEU A 40 22.71 -9.65 -18.29
N LYS A 41 22.37 -10.94 -18.37
CA LYS A 41 22.68 -11.89 -17.30
C LYS A 41 24.19 -12.04 -17.10
N GLU A 42 24.95 -12.16 -18.18
CA GLU A 42 26.41 -12.27 -18.14
C GLU A 42 27.05 -10.99 -17.60
N LYS A 43 26.49 -9.81 -17.92
CA LYS A 43 26.92 -8.54 -17.31
C LYS A 43 26.64 -8.50 -15.82
N ALA A 44 25.46 -8.95 -15.38
CA ALA A 44 25.11 -9.01 -13.97
C ALA A 44 26.03 -9.98 -13.19
N GLU A 45 26.33 -11.15 -13.75
CA GLU A 45 27.27 -12.13 -13.16
C GLU A 45 28.69 -11.56 -13.02
N ARG A 46 29.15 -10.75 -14.00
CA ARG A 46 30.44 -10.05 -13.90
C ARG A 46 30.41 -8.83 -12.98
N GLY A 47 29.24 -8.32 -12.61
CA GLY A 47 29.07 -7.08 -11.84
C GLY A 47 29.14 -5.81 -12.70
N ASP A 48 28.98 -5.93 -14.03
CA ASP A 48 28.91 -4.81 -14.97
C ASP A 48 27.49 -4.21 -15.06
N ALA A 49 26.50 -4.87 -14.45
CA ALA A 49 25.12 -4.42 -14.35
C ALA A 49 24.63 -4.56 -12.91
N LEU A 50 23.94 -3.54 -12.42
CA LEU A 50 23.39 -3.48 -11.07
C LEU A 50 21.86 -3.41 -11.15
N PHE A 51 21.20 -4.01 -10.16
CA PHE A 51 19.78 -3.90 -9.92
C PHE A 51 19.50 -2.91 -8.79
N GLY A 52 18.40 -2.20 -8.89
CA GLY A 52 17.89 -1.38 -7.80
C GLY A 52 16.45 -1.00 -8.08
N THR A 53 15.65 -0.88 -7.02
CA THR A 53 14.42 -0.08 -7.02
C THR A 53 14.75 1.41 -7.21
N ILE A 54 13.74 2.27 -7.32
CA ILE A 54 13.93 3.69 -7.66
C ILE A 54 14.78 4.42 -6.62
N ASP A 55 14.59 4.12 -5.34
CA ASP A 55 15.40 4.64 -4.24
C ASP A 55 16.89 4.32 -4.43
N CYS A 56 17.20 3.08 -4.79
CA CYS A 56 18.56 2.64 -5.04
C CYS A 56 19.19 3.36 -6.25
N TRP A 57 18.43 3.55 -7.32
CA TRP A 57 18.86 4.34 -8.47
C TRP A 57 19.14 5.80 -8.11
N LEU A 58 18.26 6.44 -7.33
CA LEU A 58 18.45 7.82 -6.87
C LEU A 58 19.69 7.93 -5.97
N THR A 59 19.85 7.02 -5.01
CA THR A 59 21.02 6.93 -4.14
C THR A 59 22.30 6.82 -4.96
N TRP A 60 22.35 5.91 -5.93
CA TRP A 60 23.50 5.76 -6.83
C TRP A 60 23.85 7.06 -7.54
N LYS A 61 22.84 7.72 -8.13
CA LYS A 61 23.04 8.95 -8.91
C LYS A 61 23.49 10.11 -8.04
N LEU A 62 22.87 10.30 -6.87
CA LEU A 62 23.14 11.41 -5.97
C LEU A 62 24.51 11.30 -5.31
N THR A 63 24.94 10.09 -4.94
CA THR A 63 26.19 9.85 -4.19
C THR A 63 27.41 9.59 -5.09
N GLY A 64 27.19 9.41 -6.39
CA GLY A 64 28.23 9.08 -7.35
C GLY A 64 28.67 7.62 -7.30
N GLY A 65 27.76 6.71 -6.93
CA GLY A 65 28.01 5.26 -7.01
C GLY A 65 27.74 4.45 -5.75
N ASN A 66 27.11 5.02 -4.70
CA ASN A 66 26.70 4.18 -3.57
C ASN A 66 25.48 3.33 -3.95
N HIS A 67 25.58 2.02 -3.76
CA HIS A 67 24.59 1.05 -4.20
C HIS A 67 23.89 0.44 -2.98
N ALA A 68 22.89 1.17 -2.48
CA ALA A 68 22.16 0.83 -1.26
C ALA A 68 20.65 1.00 -1.47
N THR A 69 19.86 0.21 -0.72
CA THR A 69 18.39 0.26 -0.61
C THR A 69 18.04 0.16 0.88
N ASP A 70 16.84 0.56 1.28
CA ASP A 70 16.36 0.27 2.63
C ASP A 70 15.56 -1.04 2.73
N ILE A 71 15.31 -1.51 3.96
CA ILE A 71 14.54 -2.73 4.21
C ILE A 71 13.13 -2.69 3.62
N THR A 72 12.49 -1.51 3.56
CA THR A 72 11.11 -1.38 3.08
C THR A 72 11.04 -1.60 1.58
N ASN A 73 11.94 -0.99 0.80
CA ASN A 73 12.03 -1.21 -0.64
C ASN A 73 12.56 -2.62 -0.98
N ALA A 74 13.55 -3.12 -0.23
CA ALA A 74 14.10 -4.46 -0.43
C ALA A 74 13.02 -5.54 -0.27
N ALA A 75 12.14 -5.40 0.73
CA ALA A 75 11.04 -6.34 0.94
C ALA A 75 10.06 -6.40 -0.25
N ARG A 76 9.96 -5.36 -1.09
CA ARG A 76 9.06 -5.34 -2.27
C ARG A 76 9.63 -6.06 -3.48
N THR A 77 10.82 -6.63 -3.37
CA THR A 77 11.49 -7.28 -4.49
C THR A 77 11.10 -8.73 -4.67
N LEU A 78 10.59 -9.39 -3.62
CA LEU A 78 10.40 -10.85 -3.56
C LEU A 78 11.74 -11.64 -3.58
N LEU A 79 12.85 -10.96 -3.24
CA LEU A 79 14.20 -11.51 -3.08
C LEU A 79 14.76 -11.34 -1.66
N CYS A 80 14.11 -10.52 -0.83
CA CYS A 80 14.49 -10.25 0.55
C CYS A 80 13.72 -11.18 1.50
N ASN A 81 14.44 -11.78 2.45
CA ASN A 81 13.83 -12.51 3.56
C ASN A 81 13.39 -11.50 4.63
N ILE A 82 12.10 -11.49 4.97
CA ILE A 82 11.57 -10.51 5.91
C ILE A 82 11.93 -10.79 7.37
N ASP A 83 12.37 -12.00 7.71
CA ASP A 83 12.82 -12.31 9.08
C ASP A 83 14.27 -11.85 9.31
N THR A 84 15.15 -12.10 8.34
CA THR A 84 16.57 -11.75 8.44
C THR A 84 16.87 -10.34 7.91
N LEU A 85 15.97 -9.76 7.11
CA LEU A 85 16.15 -8.48 6.40
C LEU A 85 17.37 -8.48 5.46
N GLU A 86 17.68 -9.66 4.91
CA GLU A 86 18.79 -9.87 3.97
C GLU A 86 18.29 -10.49 2.65
N TRP A 87 19.10 -10.37 1.59
CA TRP A 87 18.87 -11.11 0.35
C TRP A 87 18.98 -12.62 0.60
N ASP A 88 17.92 -13.36 0.27
CA ASP A 88 17.80 -14.80 0.52
C ASP A 88 18.37 -15.61 -0.66
N GLU A 89 19.42 -16.40 -0.41
CA GLU A 89 20.10 -17.18 -1.47
C GLU A 89 19.15 -18.12 -2.23
N HIS A 90 18.18 -18.73 -1.55
CA HIS A 90 17.23 -19.62 -2.21
C HIS A 90 16.31 -18.85 -3.17
N LEU A 91 15.87 -17.65 -2.78
CA LEU A 91 15.10 -16.77 -3.67
C LEU A 91 15.97 -16.30 -4.84
N LEU A 92 17.24 -15.92 -4.60
CA LEU A 92 18.16 -15.51 -5.66
C LEU A 92 18.37 -16.62 -6.68
N GLU A 93 18.63 -17.85 -6.24
CA GLU A 93 18.75 -19.03 -7.10
C GLU A 93 17.47 -19.29 -7.90
N THR A 94 16.31 -19.19 -7.24
CA THR A 94 14.98 -19.42 -7.84
C THR A 94 14.72 -18.49 -9.02
N PHE A 95 15.07 -17.20 -8.90
CA PHE A 95 14.92 -16.24 -9.99
C PHE A 95 16.17 -16.13 -10.88
N GLY A 96 17.26 -16.81 -10.53
CA GLY A 96 18.54 -16.76 -11.23
C GLY A 96 19.19 -15.38 -11.19
N VAL A 97 19.11 -14.71 -10.02
CA VAL A 97 19.62 -13.35 -9.76
C VAL A 97 21.03 -13.43 -9.15
N PRO A 98 22.08 -12.94 -9.82
CA PRO A 98 23.42 -12.91 -9.24
C PRO A 98 23.52 -11.95 -8.05
N ARG A 99 23.91 -12.42 -6.86
CA ARG A 99 24.03 -11.58 -5.65
C ARG A 99 24.86 -10.31 -5.85
N LYS A 100 25.91 -10.37 -6.68
CA LYS A 100 26.82 -9.25 -6.97
C LYS A 100 26.12 -8.01 -7.55
N MET A 101 24.95 -8.17 -8.16
CA MET A 101 24.21 -7.06 -8.75
C MET A 101 23.29 -6.34 -7.76
N LEU A 102 23.11 -6.86 -6.54
CA LEU A 102 22.13 -6.36 -5.58
C LEU A 102 22.75 -5.32 -4.64
N PRO A 103 21.98 -4.29 -4.24
CA PRO A 103 22.47 -3.26 -3.33
C PRO A 103 22.65 -3.79 -1.91
N SER A 104 23.41 -3.10 -1.06
CA SER A 104 23.31 -3.34 0.39
C SER A 104 21.91 -2.98 0.89
N ILE A 105 21.39 -3.77 1.83
CA ILE A 105 20.13 -3.45 2.52
C ILE A 105 20.50 -2.75 3.83
N GLU A 106 19.99 -1.54 4.00
CA GLU A 106 20.26 -0.68 5.16
C GLU A 106 18.98 -0.45 5.99
N PRO A 107 19.11 -0.13 7.29
CA PRO A 107 18.01 0.40 8.07
C PRO A 107 17.42 1.66 7.39
N SER A 108 16.09 1.78 7.39
CA SER A 108 15.38 2.90 6.79
C SER A 108 15.82 4.27 7.33
N ILE A 109 16.22 4.34 8.60
CA ILE A 109 16.60 5.58 9.29
C ILE A 109 18.01 5.41 9.86
N GLY A 110 18.94 6.29 9.44
CA GLY A 110 20.34 6.24 9.85
C GLY A 110 21.19 5.21 9.10
N GLY A 111 20.65 4.59 8.04
CA GLY A 111 21.36 3.64 7.17
C GLY A 111 22.54 4.26 6.40
N GLU A 112 23.46 3.42 5.90
CA GLU A 112 24.68 3.87 5.21
C GLU A 112 24.45 4.17 3.72
N PHE A 113 23.50 5.08 3.44
CA PHE A 113 23.13 5.48 2.08
C PHE A 113 24.13 6.44 1.43
N GLY A 114 25.05 7.02 2.19
CA GLY A 114 26.14 7.86 1.69
C GLY A 114 25.82 9.35 1.67
N ILE A 115 26.74 10.12 1.08
CA ILE A 115 26.70 11.59 1.03
C ILE A 115 26.45 12.04 -0.40
N ILE A 116 25.55 13.01 -0.57
CA ILE A 116 25.21 13.59 -1.87
C ILE A 116 26.42 14.34 -2.45
N LYS A 117 26.78 14.02 -3.70
CA LYS A 117 27.89 14.63 -4.46
C LYS A 117 27.44 15.30 -5.75
N ASN A 118 26.29 14.90 -6.30
CA ASN A 118 25.83 15.26 -7.64
C ASN A 118 24.50 16.04 -7.65
N CYS A 119 24.29 16.96 -6.71
CA CYS A 119 23.03 17.71 -6.61
C CYS A 119 23.20 19.17 -6.17
N GLY A 120 24.29 19.82 -6.60
CA GLY A 120 24.50 21.26 -6.45
C GLY A 120 24.41 21.72 -4.99
N ALA A 121 23.32 22.43 -4.65
CA ALA A 121 23.08 22.97 -3.31
C ALA A 121 22.98 21.89 -2.21
N LEU A 122 22.69 20.63 -2.57
CA LEU A 122 22.61 19.51 -1.63
C LEU A 122 23.94 18.73 -1.49
N ASN A 123 25.01 19.18 -2.14
CA ASN A 123 26.30 18.51 -2.01
C ASN A 123 26.80 18.54 -0.55
N ASN A 124 27.39 17.43 -0.11
CA ASN A 124 27.82 17.16 1.26
C ASN A 124 26.70 16.94 2.29
N VAL A 125 25.44 16.89 1.85
CA VAL A 125 24.32 16.50 2.72
C VAL A 125 24.26 14.96 2.77
N PRO A 126 24.22 14.33 3.97
CA PRO A 126 24.03 12.89 4.09
C PRO A 126 22.60 12.49 3.72
N ILE A 127 22.44 11.32 3.09
CA ILE A 127 21.12 10.70 2.92
C ILE A 127 20.80 9.98 4.23
N GLY A 128 19.99 10.60 5.09
CA GLY A 128 19.69 10.10 6.45
C GLY A 128 18.55 9.08 6.52
N ALA A 129 17.68 9.03 5.51
CA ALA A 129 16.59 8.06 5.47
C ALA A 129 16.14 7.73 4.05
N ILE A 130 15.66 6.50 3.87
CA ILE A 130 14.96 6.00 2.69
C ILE A 130 13.80 5.13 3.17
N LEU A 131 12.62 5.36 2.62
CA LEU A 131 11.43 4.52 2.83
C LEU A 131 10.69 4.35 1.49
N GLY A 132 10.02 3.21 1.31
CA GLY A 132 9.00 3.04 0.28
C GLY A 132 7.90 4.09 0.43
N ASP A 133 7.21 4.45 -0.65
CA ASP A 133 6.25 5.55 -0.66
C ASP A 133 5.07 5.33 0.31
N GLN A 134 4.52 4.11 0.37
CA GLN A 134 3.44 3.75 1.29
C GLN A 134 3.91 3.70 2.74
N HIS A 135 5.13 3.23 2.96
CA HIS A 135 5.80 3.23 4.25
C HIS A 135 6.04 4.66 4.72
N ALA A 136 6.57 5.52 3.87
CA ALA A 136 6.75 6.93 4.15
C ALA A 136 5.42 7.64 4.44
N ALA A 137 4.35 7.37 3.67
CA ALA A 137 3.03 7.92 3.95
C ALA A 137 2.53 7.51 5.34
N THR A 138 2.73 6.25 5.72
CA THR A 138 2.35 5.70 7.04
C THR A 138 3.19 6.32 8.16
N PHE A 139 4.48 6.54 7.93
CA PHE A 139 5.36 7.23 8.85
C PHE A 139 4.97 8.71 9.01
N GLY A 140 4.64 9.40 7.91
CA GLY A 140 4.20 10.79 7.89
C GLY A 140 2.82 11.00 8.51
N GLN A 141 1.98 9.97 8.54
CA GLN A 141 0.74 9.93 9.31
C GLN A 141 0.96 9.70 10.81
N ALA A 142 2.21 9.56 11.27
CA ALA A 142 2.55 9.22 12.66
C ALA A 142 1.82 7.95 13.14
N CYS A 143 1.83 6.89 12.32
CA CYS A 143 1.27 5.59 12.68
C CYS A 143 2.31 4.75 13.43
N PHE A 144 2.77 5.20 14.59
CA PHE A 144 3.88 4.56 15.31
C PHE A 144 3.44 3.51 16.32
N ASN A 145 2.15 3.46 16.69
CA ASN A 145 1.62 2.49 17.64
C ASN A 145 1.03 1.27 16.94
N VAL A 146 0.99 0.14 17.64
CA VAL A 146 0.32 -1.07 17.18
C VAL A 146 -1.15 -0.77 16.87
N GLY A 147 -1.61 -1.18 15.69
CA GLY A 147 -2.98 -0.93 15.22
C GLY A 147 -3.21 0.46 14.61
N ASP A 148 -2.25 1.39 14.70
CA ASP A 148 -2.33 2.61 13.91
C ASP A 148 -2.33 2.26 12.43
N ALA A 149 -3.32 2.77 11.71
CA ALA A 149 -3.48 2.47 10.29
C ALA A 149 -3.76 3.72 9.47
N LYS A 150 -3.37 3.63 8.19
CA LYS A 150 -3.68 4.64 7.19
C LYS A 150 -4.26 4.04 5.92
N CYS A 151 -5.01 4.85 5.16
CA CYS A 151 -5.42 4.54 3.80
C CYS A 151 -5.18 5.73 2.86
N THR A 152 -4.33 5.53 1.85
CA THR A 152 -4.05 6.51 0.79
C THR A 152 -4.98 6.28 -0.38
N PHE A 153 -5.88 7.22 -0.69
CA PHE A 153 -6.80 7.14 -1.82
C PHE A 153 -6.30 7.91 -3.05
N GLY A 154 -5.70 7.19 -3.99
CA GLY A 154 -5.30 7.67 -5.31
C GLY A 154 -6.02 6.92 -6.44
N THR A 155 -5.30 6.55 -7.50
CA THR A 155 -5.82 5.70 -8.59
C THR A 155 -6.38 4.37 -8.05
N GLY A 156 -5.66 3.75 -7.12
CA GLY A 156 -6.12 2.70 -6.21
C GLY A 156 -6.17 3.23 -4.76
N ALA A 157 -6.39 2.35 -3.79
CA ALA A 157 -6.23 2.66 -2.38
C ALA A 157 -5.21 1.74 -1.72
N PHE A 158 -4.30 2.31 -0.94
CA PHE A 158 -3.22 1.56 -0.27
C PHE A 158 -3.31 1.72 1.23
N ILE A 159 -3.50 0.58 1.90
CA ILE A 159 -3.80 0.48 3.32
C ILE A 159 -2.60 -0.15 4.00
N MET A 160 -2.16 0.45 5.09
CA MET A 160 -1.13 -0.12 5.95
C MET A 160 -1.56 0.00 7.41
N MET A 161 -1.32 -1.05 8.18
CA MET A 161 -1.53 -1.10 9.63
C MET A 161 -0.23 -1.51 10.30
N ASN A 162 0.22 -0.70 11.26
CA ASN A 162 1.40 -0.99 12.06
C ASN A 162 1.13 -2.20 12.95
N MET A 163 2.00 -3.20 12.86
CA MET A 163 1.89 -4.47 13.55
C MET A 163 2.78 -4.56 14.78
N GLY A 164 3.66 -3.58 15.01
CA GLY A 164 4.62 -3.60 16.10
C GLY A 164 6.01 -4.07 15.69
N SER A 165 6.90 -4.12 16.66
CA SER A 165 8.32 -4.43 16.51
C SER A 165 8.56 -5.94 16.44
N SER A 166 9.60 -6.38 15.73
CA SER A 166 10.07 -7.77 15.79
C SER A 166 10.71 -8.15 17.13
N ASP A 167 10.86 -7.19 18.05
CA ASP A 167 11.21 -7.48 19.42
C ASP A 167 10.06 -8.21 20.13
N SER A 168 10.29 -9.48 20.44
CA SER A 168 9.32 -10.33 21.15
C SER A 168 8.92 -9.83 22.55
N SER A 169 9.61 -8.82 23.10
CA SER A 169 9.24 -8.18 24.36
C SER A 169 8.21 -7.05 24.21
N THR A 170 7.88 -6.68 22.97
CA THR A 170 6.92 -5.61 22.65
C THR A 170 5.55 -6.18 22.25
N GLU A 171 4.53 -5.32 22.25
CA GLU A 171 3.20 -5.69 21.75
C GLU A 171 3.23 -5.84 20.22
N GLY A 172 2.53 -6.85 19.72
CA GLY A 172 2.45 -7.14 18.29
C GLY A 172 3.66 -7.92 17.76
N GLY A 173 4.04 -7.65 16.52
CA GLY A 173 5.14 -8.28 15.80
C GLY A 173 4.80 -8.65 14.35
N PRO A 174 5.76 -9.21 13.59
CA PRO A 174 5.52 -9.68 12.24
C PRO A 174 4.46 -10.80 12.21
N ILE A 175 3.43 -10.63 11.38
CA ILE A 175 2.38 -11.64 11.17
C ILE A 175 2.28 -11.96 9.69
N LEU A 176 2.44 -13.24 9.34
CA LEU A 176 2.20 -13.73 7.98
C LEU A 176 0.70 -13.80 7.71
N SER A 177 0.25 -13.04 6.70
CA SER A 177 -1.17 -13.00 6.33
C SER A 177 -1.68 -14.34 5.83
N LYS A 178 -2.86 -14.74 6.29
CA LYS A 178 -3.67 -15.85 5.78
C LYS A 178 -4.91 -15.37 5.02
N GLN A 179 -5.20 -14.07 5.05
CA GLN A 179 -6.30 -13.43 4.33
C GLN A 179 -5.88 -12.74 3.01
N GLY A 180 -4.68 -13.06 2.49
CA GLY A 180 -4.20 -12.55 1.21
C GLY A 180 -3.60 -11.14 1.27
N LEU A 181 -3.35 -10.58 2.45
CA LEU A 181 -2.63 -9.32 2.64
C LEU A 181 -1.13 -9.54 2.46
N LEU A 182 -0.36 -8.45 2.46
CA LEU A 182 1.09 -8.47 2.42
C LEU A 182 1.64 -8.25 3.82
N THR A 183 2.65 -9.04 4.20
CA THR A 183 3.44 -8.77 5.40
C THR A 183 4.71 -8.07 4.97
N THR A 184 5.01 -6.91 5.55
CA THR A 184 6.17 -6.10 5.15
C THR A 184 6.84 -5.46 6.36
N PRO A 185 8.18 -5.30 6.37
CA PRO A 185 8.79 -4.32 7.26
C PRO A 185 8.21 -2.93 6.96
N PHE A 186 7.90 -2.19 8.02
CA PHE A 186 7.37 -0.83 8.01
C PHE A 186 8.51 0.20 8.04
N TYR A 187 9.42 0.11 9.01
CA TYR A 187 10.66 0.88 9.06
C TYR A 187 11.64 0.23 10.03
N GLN A 188 12.91 0.64 9.96
CA GLN A 188 13.90 0.31 10.99
C GLN A 188 14.81 1.52 11.25
N ILE A 189 14.99 1.82 12.53
CA ILE A 189 15.99 2.78 13.01
C ILE A 189 17.29 2.01 13.23
N LYS A 190 18.43 2.55 12.78
CA LYS A 190 19.75 1.92 12.94
C LYS A 190 20.00 1.52 14.40
N GLY A 191 20.35 0.25 14.60
CA GLY A 191 20.59 -0.33 15.93
C GLY A 191 19.34 -0.73 16.70
N GLN A 192 18.14 -0.60 16.12
CA GLN A 192 16.88 -1.03 16.71
C GLN A 192 16.24 -2.18 15.89
N PRO A 193 15.36 -2.98 16.52
CA PRO A 193 14.52 -3.95 15.82
C PRO A 193 13.64 -3.27 14.76
N ALA A 194 13.28 -4.01 13.71
CA ALA A 194 12.40 -3.50 12.68
C ALA A 194 10.93 -3.51 13.16
N VAL A 195 10.17 -2.52 12.73
CA VAL A 195 8.71 -2.49 12.89
C VAL A 195 8.09 -3.06 11.64
N TYR A 196 6.98 -3.79 11.76
CA TYR A 196 6.28 -4.45 10.66
C TYR A 196 4.90 -3.86 10.42
N ALA A 197 4.35 -4.15 9.25
CA ALA A 197 3.01 -3.79 8.88
C ALA A 197 2.32 -4.90 8.09
N LEU A 198 1.00 -4.93 8.20
CA LEU A 198 0.14 -5.55 7.19
C LEU A 198 -0.22 -4.50 6.15
N GLU A 199 -0.14 -4.87 4.88
CA GLU A 199 -0.51 -4.01 3.76
C GLU A 199 -1.58 -4.69 2.90
N GLY A 200 -2.58 -3.90 2.51
CA GLY A 200 -3.57 -4.30 1.52
C GLY A 200 -3.73 -3.23 0.45
N ALA A 201 -4.08 -3.65 -0.76
CA ALA A 201 -4.25 -2.76 -1.88
C ALA A 201 -5.60 -3.00 -2.56
N VAL A 202 -6.32 -1.90 -2.79
CA VAL A 202 -7.50 -1.83 -3.64
C VAL A 202 -7.05 -1.27 -4.98
N ALA A 203 -7.04 -2.08 -6.03
CA ALA A 203 -6.51 -1.63 -7.32
C ALA A 203 -7.32 -0.50 -7.96
N VAL A 204 -8.64 -0.48 -7.73
CA VAL A 204 -9.55 0.45 -8.38
C VAL A 204 -10.32 1.26 -7.34
N ALA A 205 -9.87 2.51 -7.14
CA ALA A 205 -10.53 3.52 -6.31
C ALA A 205 -10.77 4.79 -7.14
N GLY A 206 -9.80 5.71 -7.20
CA GLY A 206 -9.92 6.94 -7.99
C GLY A 206 -9.99 6.70 -9.49
N SER A 207 -9.40 5.60 -9.98
CA SER A 207 -9.54 5.17 -11.37
C SER A 207 -10.97 4.83 -11.75
N LEU A 208 -11.83 4.41 -10.82
CA LEU A 208 -13.26 4.23 -11.10
C LEU A 208 -13.94 5.56 -11.41
N ILE A 209 -13.59 6.61 -10.65
CA ILE A 209 -14.11 7.97 -10.89
C ILE A 209 -13.60 8.52 -12.22
N GLN A 210 -12.33 8.27 -12.55
CA GLN A 210 -11.76 8.61 -13.85
C GLN A 210 -12.47 7.87 -14.99
N TRP A 211 -12.72 6.56 -14.84
CA TRP A 211 -13.43 5.77 -15.83
C TRP A 211 -14.88 6.26 -16.03
N LEU A 212 -15.59 6.61 -14.95
CA LEU A 212 -16.90 7.24 -15.06
C LEU A 212 -16.84 8.56 -15.85
N ARG A 213 -15.81 9.38 -15.64
CA ARG A 213 -15.59 10.64 -16.35
C ARG A 213 -15.26 10.41 -17.83
N ASP A 214 -14.26 9.59 -18.12
CA ASP A 214 -13.64 9.49 -19.44
C ASP A 214 -14.38 8.55 -20.37
N ASN A 215 -14.97 7.46 -19.84
CA ASN A 215 -15.56 6.41 -20.66
C ASN A 215 -17.09 6.44 -20.65
N LEU A 216 -17.71 6.78 -19.52
CA LEU A 216 -19.17 6.90 -19.41
C LEU A 216 -19.67 8.34 -19.44
N GLU A 217 -18.77 9.31 -19.55
CA GLU A 217 -19.06 10.74 -19.65
C GLU A 217 -20.01 11.20 -18.53
N PHE A 218 -19.70 10.78 -17.29
CA PHE A 218 -20.63 11.01 -16.19
C PHE A 218 -20.80 12.50 -15.85
N ALA A 219 -19.67 13.18 -15.84
CA ALA A 219 -19.53 14.62 -15.71
C ALA A 219 -18.13 15.01 -16.26
N PRO A 220 -17.84 16.29 -16.54
CA PRO A 220 -16.58 16.68 -17.18
C PRO A 220 -15.36 16.61 -16.24
N SER A 221 -15.55 16.46 -14.94
CA SER A 221 -14.47 16.39 -13.96
C SER A 221 -14.84 15.49 -12.78
N ALA A 222 -13.81 15.04 -12.02
CA ALA A 222 -14.02 14.26 -10.81
C ALA A 222 -14.81 15.04 -9.73
N GLU A 223 -14.62 16.37 -9.66
CA GLU A 223 -15.37 17.26 -8.76
C GLU A 223 -16.86 17.27 -9.12
N GLU A 224 -17.19 17.37 -10.41
CA GLU A 224 -18.59 17.33 -10.86
C GLU A 224 -19.22 15.94 -10.67
N ILE A 225 -18.45 14.85 -10.74
CA ILE A 225 -18.94 13.51 -10.34
C ILE A 225 -19.27 13.48 -8.84
N ALA A 226 -18.43 14.08 -7.99
CA ALA A 226 -18.70 14.17 -6.56
C ALA A 226 -19.96 15.01 -6.26
N LYS A 227 -20.16 16.13 -6.96
CA LYS A 227 -21.41 16.93 -6.86
C LYS A 227 -22.63 16.14 -7.34
N LEU A 228 -22.50 15.38 -8.43
CA LEU A 228 -23.56 14.51 -8.94
C LEU A 228 -23.93 13.40 -7.95
N ALA A 229 -22.93 12.76 -7.33
CA ALA A 229 -23.18 11.79 -6.26
C ALA A 229 -23.83 12.45 -5.02
N ALA A 230 -23.54 13.72 -4.77
CA ALA A 230 -24.15 14.50 -3.70
C ALA A 230 -25.57 14.99 -3.94
N SER A 231 -26.09 14.87 -5.16
CA SER A 231 -27.49 15.19 -5.42
C SER A 231 -28.47 14.10 -4.95
N VAL A 232 -27.97 12.97 -4.43
CA VAL A 232 -28.77 11.87 -3.85
C VAL A 232 -28.24 11.51 -2.46
N PRO A 233 -29.10 11.07 -1.52
CA PRO A 233 -28.68 10.76 -0.16
C PRO A 233 -27.88 9.44 -0.06
N SER A 234 -28.16 8.48 -0.95
CA SER A 234 -27.52 7.16 -0.94
C SER A 234 -27.48 6.55 -2.35
N SER A 235 -26.79 5.41 -2.49
CA SER A 235 -26.83 4.58 -3.72
C SER A 235 -28.14 3.81 -3.90
N GLU A 236 -29.05 3.83 -2.91
CA GLU A 236 -30.38 3.19 -2.93
C GLU A 236 -30.34 1.70 -3.34
N GLY A 237 -29.29 1.00 -2.90
CA GLY A 237 -29.08 -0.43 -3.15
C GLY A 237 -28.24 -0.76 -4.38
N VAL A 238 -27.83 0.24 -5.17
CA VAL A 238 -26.87 0.03 -6.26
C VAL A 238 -25.50 -0.32 -5.70
N ARG A 239 -24.88 -1.38 -6.23
CA ARG A 239 -23.49 -1.74 -5.92
C ARG A 239 -22.68 -1.77 -7.21
N PHE A 240 -21.50 -1.17 -7.15
CA PHE A 240 -20.54 -1.15 -8.23
C PHE A 240 -19.30 -1.95 -7.77
N VAL A 241 -19.08 -3.14 -8.31
CA VAL A 241 -17.86 -3.92 -8.08
C VAL A 241 -16.87 -3.60 -9.20
N PRO A 242 -15.77 -2.86 -8.94
CA PRO A 242 -14.94 -2.31 -10.00
C PRO A 242 -13.75 -3.23 -10.37
N ALA A 243 -14.05 -4.51 -10.65
CA ALA A 243 -13.05 -5.53 -10.98
C ALA A 243 -12.59 -5.46 -12.45
N PHE A 244 -12.12 -4.30 -12.93
CA PHE A 244 -11.75 -4.13 -14.34
C PHE A 244 -10.57 -5.00 -14.77
N ASN A 245 -9.66 -5.31 -13.83
CA ASN A 245 -8.50 -6.19 -14.04
C ASN A 245 -8.50 -7.33 -13.01
N GLY A 246 -9.69 -7.84 -12.66
CA GLY A 246 -9.85 -8.76 -11.53
C GLY A 246 -9.96 -8.04 -10.17
N LEU A 247 -10.05 -8.83 -9.10
CA LEU A 247 -10.01 -8.37 -7.72
C LEU A 247 -8.66 -8.71 -7.08
N PHE A 248 -8.11 -7.77 -6.31
CA PHE A 248 -6.87 -7.93 -5.56
C PHE A 248 -7.17 -8.39 -4.12
N ALA A 249 -6.35 -8.00 -3.14
CA ALA A 249 -6.60 -8.34 -1.74
C ALA A 249 -8.00 -7.90 -1.29
N PRO A 250 -8.72 -8.71 -0.50
CA PRO A 250 -8.33 -10.05 -0.03
C PRO A 250 -8.65 -11.19 -1.02
N HIS A 251 -9.34 -10.93 -2.12
CA HIS A 251 -9.92 -11.96 -3.00
C HIS A 251 -8.93 -12.65 -3.95
N TRP A 252 -7.99 -11.90 -4.55
CA TRP A 252 -7.03 -12.39 -5.57
C TRP A 252 -7.67 -13.22 -6.70
N ARG A 253 -8.70 -12.65 -7.34
CA ARG A 253 -9.50 -13.31 -8.39
C ARG A 253 -9.32 -12.62 -9.74
N GLU A 254 -8.49 -13.23 -10.59
CA GLU A 254 -8.22 -12.74 -11.96
C GLU A 254 -9.44 -12.88 -12.89
N ASP A 255 -10.34 -13.82 -12.60
CA ASP A 255 -11.57 -14.11 -13.35
C ASP A 255 -12.73 -13.15 -13.02
N ALA A 256 -12.57 -12.27 -12.04
CA ALA A 256 -13.59 -11.31 -11.65
C ALA A 256 -13.70 -10.16 -12.66
N ARG A 257 -14.93 -9.70 -12.99
CA ARG A 257 -15.14 -8.55 -13.89
C ARG A 257 -16.04 -7.47 -13.29
N GLY A 258 -15.95 -6.25 -13.83
CA GLY A 258 -16.74 -5.12 -13.37
C GLY A 258 -18.25 -5.38 -13.44
N VAL A 259 -18.97 -5.23 -12.31
CA VAL A 259 -20.41 -5.47 -12.22
C VAL A 259 -21.12 -4.30 -11.55
N ILE A 260 -22.24 -3.86 -12.14
CA ILE A 260 -23.19 -2.95 -11.51
C ILE A 260 -24.49 -3.74 -11.28
N CYS A 261 -24.94 -3.83 -10.03
CA CYS A 261 -26.18 -4.54 -9.68
C CYS A 261 -27.10 -3.71 -8.79
N GLY A 262 -28.37 -4.15 -8.66
CA GLY A 262 -29.38 -3.48 -7.83
C GLY A 262 -30.19 -2.40 -8.55
N LEU A 263 -30.09 -2.31 -9.89
CA LEU A 263 -30.79 -1.30 -10.68
C LEU A 263 -32.30 -1.55 -10.75
N THR A 264 -33.05 -0.46 -10.68
CA THR A 264 -34.50 -0.35 -10.88
C THR A 264 -34.81 0.93 -11.66
N PHE A 265 -36.02 1.10 -12.20
CA PHE A 265 -36.42 2.29 -12.96
C PHE A 265 -36.37 3.62 -12.17
N PHE A 266 -36.26 3.56 -10.84
CA PHE A 266 -36.08 4.74 -9.99
C PHE A 266 -34.67 5.37 -10.14
N HIS A 267 -33.68 4.55 -10.45
CA HIS A 267 -32.29 4.96 -10.40
C HIS A 267 -31.92 5.96 -11.49
N LYS A 268 -30.92 6.77 -11.16
CA LYS A 268 -30.41 7.88 -11.97
C LYS A 268 -28.89 7.80 -11.99
N LYS A 269 -28.27 8.53 -12.91
CA LYS A 269 -26.82 8.72 -13.00
C LYS A 269 -26.16 9.04 -11.65
N ALA A 270 -26.82 9.86 -10.83
CA ALA A 270 -26.39 10.20 -9.47
C ALA A 270 -26.21 8.99 -8.54
N HIS A 271 -27.12 8.00 -8.59
CA HIS A 271 -27.02 6.80 -7.75
C HIS A 271 -25.83 5.91 -8.16
N LEU A 272 -25.51 5.86 -9.46
CA LEU A 272 -24.33 5.13 -9.95
C LEU A 272 -23.03 5.85 -9.57
N ALA A 273 -23.00 7.18 -9.67
CA ALA A 273 -21.87 7.98 -9.19
C ALA A 273 -21.65 7.79 -7.68
N ARG A 274 -22.74 7.75 -6.91
CA ARG A 274 -22.72 7.47 -5.48
C ARG A 274 -22.21 6.05 -5.18
N ALA A 275 -22.72 5.04 -5.87
CA ALA A 275 -22.25 3.65 -5.72
C ALA A 275 -20.77 3.47 -6.06
N ALA A 276 -20.23 4.25 -7.01
CA ALA A 276 -18.82 4.23 -7.35
C ALA A 276 -17.93 4.81 -6.23
N ILE A 277 -18.37 5.87 -5.54
CA ILE A 277 -17.66 6.39 -4.36
C ILE A 277 -17.72 5.36 -3.21
N GLU A 278 -18.90 4.78 -2.96
CA GLU A 278 -19.11 3.77 -1.90
C GLU A 278 -18.28 2.50 -2.13
N ALA A 279 -18.04 2.12 -3.39
CA ALA A 279 -17.24 0.95 -3.76
C ALA A 279 -15.79 1.02 -3.24
N ALA A 280 -15.19 2.21 -3.20
CA ALA A 280 -13.85 2.38 -2.62
C ALA A 280 -13.86 2.05 -1.12
N SER A 281 -14.84 2.58 -0.38
CA SER A 281 -14.99 2.31 1.05
C SER A 281 -15.31 0.85 1.36
N PHE A 282 -16.13 0.19 0.55
CA PHE A 282 -16.42 -1.24 0.73
C PHE A 282 -15.16 -2.10 0.55
N GLN A 283 -14.39 -1.88 -0.51
CA GLN A 283 -13.14 -2.61 -0.73
C GLN A 283 -12.13 -2.33 0.39
N THR A 284 -12.04 -1.08 0.86
CA THR A 284 -11.22 -0.73 2.03
C THR A 284 -11.68 -1.48 3.29
N ALA A 285 -12.99 -1.60 3.52
CA ALA A 285 -13.52 -2.35 4.64
C ALA A 285 -13.20 -3.85 4.57
N GLU A 286 -13.25 -4.47 3.39
CA GLU A 286 -12.85 -5.87 3.23
C GLU A 286 -11.37 -6.10 3.55
N VAL A 287 -10.50 -5.13 3.22
CA VAL A 287 -9.08 -5.18 3.57
C VAL A 287 -8.88 -5.06 5.09
N PHE A 288 -9.61 -4.16 5.76
CA PHE A 288 -9.51 -4.05 7.21
C PHE A 288 -10.10 -5.28 7.92
N ASP A 289 -11.23 -5.80 7.47
CA ASP A 289 -11.79 -7.05 8.00
C ASP A 289 -10.76 -8.18 7.90
N ALA A 290 -10.01 -8.26 6.78
CA ALA A 290 -8.89 -9.20 6.62
C ALA A 290 -7.72 -8.93 7.58
N MET A 291 -7.36 -7.66 7.80
CA MET A 291 -6.29 -7.26 8.73
C MET A 291 -6.63 -7.65 10.17
N GLU A 292 -7.86 -7.40 10.60
CA GLU A 292 -8.32 -7.76 11.95
C GLU A 292 -8.37 -9.28 12.14
N LEU A 293 -8.74 -10.04 11.10
CA LEU A 293 -8.73 -11.51 11.14
C LEU A 293 -7.33 -12.10 11.24
N ASP A 294 -6.34 -11.52 10.55
CA ASP A 294 -4.95 -11.98 10.61
C ASP A 294 -4.26 -11.58 11.92
N SER A 295 -4.51 -10.37 12.40
CA SER A 295 -3.78 -9.78 13.53
C SER A 295 -4.44 -9.96 14.89
N GLY A 296 -5.77 -10.08 14.94
CA GLY A 296 -6.54 -9.91 16.18
C GLY A 296 -6.57 -8.48 16.71
N ILE A 297 -5.95 -7.51 16.02
CA ILE A 297 -5.94 -6.10 16.40
C ILE A 297 -7.15 -5.43 15.77
N LYS A 298 -7.92 -4.71 16.58
CA LYS A 298 -9.07 -3.93 16.13
C LYS A 298 -8.66 -2.55 15.65
N LEU A 299 -9.25 -2.10 14.54
CA LEU A 299 -9.01 -0.76 14.00
C LEU A 299 -9.66 0.30 14.90
N SER A 300 -8.85 1.04 15.65
CA SER A 300 -9.34 2.09 16.56
C SER A 300 -9.69 3.39 15.84
N GLN A 301 -8.87 3.76 14.85
CA GLN A 301 -9.02 4.94 14.01
C GLN A 301 -8.33 4.73 12.66
N LEU A 302 -8.82 5.39 11.62
CA LEU A 302 -8.22 5.35 10.30
C LEU A 302 -7.75 6.74 9.87
N LYS A 303 -6.45 6.91 9.68
CA LYS A 303 -5.90 8.11 9.04
C LYS A 303 -6.01 8.00 7.52
N VAL A 304 -6.42 9.05 6.83
CA VAL A 304 -6.61 9.01 5.37
C VAL A 304 -5.90 10.15 4.68
N ASP A 305 -5.37 9.89 3.50
CA ASP A 305 -4.76 10.89 2.61
C ASP A 305 -5.04 10.58 1.14
N GLY A 306 -4.56 11.43 0.24
CA GLY A 306 -4.78 11.30 -1.20
C GLY A 306 -6.02 12.01 -1.74
N GLY A 307 -6.05 12.19 -3.06
CA GLY A 307 -6.95 13.12 -3.74
C GLY A 307 -8.44 12.85 -3.55
N MET A 308 -8.87 11.61 -3.29
CA MET A 308 -10.30 11.33 -3.07
C MET A 308 -10.81 11.79 -1.69
N THR A 309 -9.91 11.98 -0.71
CA THR A 309 -10.28 12.29 0.67
C THR A 309 -10.89 13.68 0.84
N VAL A 310 -10.76 14.55 -0.17
CA VAL A 310 -11.46 15.84 -0.20
C VAL A 310 -12.99 15.67 -0.31
N ASN A 311 -13.47 14.50 -0.70
CA ASN A 311 -14.90 14.20 -0.83
C ASN A 311 -15.52 13.82 0.53
N PRO A 312 -16.41 14.66 1.11
CA PRO A 312 -17.03 14.38 2.41
C PRO A 312 -17.86 13.09 2.44
N GLN A 313 -18.42 12.70 1.30
CA GLN A 313 -19.27 11.51 1.18
C GLN A 313 -18.46 10.23 1.29
N LEU A 314 -17.26 10.23 0.72
CA LEU A 314 -16.31 9.13 0.89
C LEU A 314 -15.95 8.98 2.36
N LEU A 315 -15.57 10.07 3.03
CA LEU A 315 -15.15 10.04 4.43
C LEU A 315 -16.27 9.55 5.36
N GLN A 316 -17.49 10.07 5.20
CA GLN A 316 -18.63 9.63 6.00
C GLN A 316 -18.97 8.16 5.76
N PHE A 317 -19.07 7.74 4.49
CA PHE A 317 -19.41 6.35 4.18
C PHE A 317 -18.30 5.38 4.60
N LEU A 318 -17.03 5.79 4.50
CA LEU A 318 -15.89 5.03 5.00
C LEU A 318 -15.95 4.82 6.52
N SER A 319 -16.19 5.90 7.28
CA SER A 319 -16.36 5.81 8.73
C SER A 319 -17.55 4.91 9.10
N ASN A 320 -18.67 5.07 8.40
CA ASN A 320 -19.87 4.26 8.57
C ASN A 320 -19.64 2.76 8.36
N ILE A 321 -18.94 2.38 7.29
CA ILE A 321 -18.73 0.97 6.95
C ILE A 321 -17.67 0.30 7.83
N LEU A 322 -16.68 1.06 8.30
CA LEU A 322 -15.59 0.56 9.17
C LEU A 322 -15.94 0.54 10.65
N ASP A 323 -16.97 1.29 11.09
CA ASP A 323 -17.25 1.51 12.52
C ASP A 323 -16.13 2.20 13.28
N THR A 324 -15.42 3.13 12.63
CA THR A 324 -14.25 3.77 13.21
C THR A 324 -14.21 5.25 12.88
N THR A 325 -13.45 6.01 13.67
CA THR A 325 -13.20 7.42 13.37
C THR A 325 -12.21 7.54 12.22
N VAL A 326 -12.58 8.33 11.20
CA VAL A 326 -11.72 8.64 10.06
C VAL A 326 -11.13 10.03 10.23
N LEU A 327 -9.81 10.10 10.19
CA LEU A 327 -9.01 11.30 10.41
C LEU A 327 -8.30 11.70 9.12
N GLN A 328 -8.55 12.91 8.63
CA GLN A 328 -7.81 13.52 7.53
C GLN A 328 -6.82 14.54 8.10
N PRO A 329 -5.51 14.43 7.81
CA PRO A 329 -4.53 15.40 8.26
C PRO A 329 -4.69 16.73 7.50
N LYS A 330 -4.21 17.81 8.09
CA LYS A 330 -4.13 19.12 7.41
C LYS A 330 -3.15 19.10 6.22
N TYR A 331 -2.08 18.32 6.33
CA TYR A 331 -1.09 18.12 5.26
C TYR A 331 -1.36 16.81 4.53
N LEU A 332 -1.70 16.90 3.25
CA LEU A 332 -2.07 15.72 2.44
C LEU A 332 -0.87 15.00 1.82
N GLU A 333 0.29 15.66 1.70
CA GLU A 333 1.52 15.08 1.13
C GLU A 333 2.32 14.31 2.20
N THR A 334 1.67 13.31 2.80
CA THR A 334 2.19 12.53 3.93
C THR A 334 3.41 11.70 3.56
N THR A 335 3.55 11.28 2.29
CA THR A 335 4.73 10.57 1.78
C THR A 335 6.00 11.40 1.90
N ALA A 336 5.98 12.65 1.40
CA ALA A 336 7.14 13.52 1.47
C ALA A 336 7.43 13.94 2.92
N ALA A 337 6.37 14.23 3.70
CA ALA A 337 6.50 14.55 5.12
C ALA A 337 7.14 13.40 5.91
N GLY A 338 6.73 12.16 5.67
CA GLY A 338 7.26 11.00 6.38
C GLY A 338 8.74 10.74 6.13
N VAL A 339 9.23 10.85 4.88
CA VAL A 339 10.68 10.74 4.62
C VAL A 339 11.43 11.93 5.22
N ALA A 340 10.84 13.14 5.22
CA ALA A 340 11.45 14.29 5.88
C ALA A 340 11.57 14.08 7.40
N TYR A 341 10.52 13.55 8.05
CA TYR A 341 10.51 13.17 9.46
C TYR A 341 11.57 12.12 9.79
N ALA A 342 11.63 11.05 9.00
CA ALA A 342 12.63 10.01 9.11
C ALA A 342 14.07 10.55 8.97
N ALA A 343 14.33 11.39 7.95
CA ALA A 343 15.65 11.95 7.71
C ALA A 343 16.08 12.94 8.81
N GLY A 344 15.16 13.77 9.31
CA GLY A 344 15.47 14.67 10.42
C GLY A 344 15.65 13.94 11.75
N LEU A 345 14.96 12.81 11.98
CA LEU A 345 15.23 11.93 13.13
C LEU A 345 16.66 11.40 13.06
N SER A 346 17.09 10.93 11.88
CA SER A 346 18.49 10.52 11.67
C SER A 346 19.49 11.66 11.85
N ALA A 347 19.10 12.91 11.60
CA ALA A 347 19.95 14.08 11.73
C ALA A 347 19.95 14.71 13.14
N GLY A 348 19.12 14.20 14.06
CA GLY A 348 18.93 14.80 15.39
C GLY A 348 18.14 16.12 15.37
N LEU A 349 17.29 16.34 14.37
CA LEU A 349 16.34 17.44 14.35
C LEU A 349 15.15 17.18 15.28
N TRP A 350 14.79 15.91 15.45
CA TRP A 350 13.82 15.43 16.43
C TRP A 350 14.50 14.36 17.29
N ASP A 351 14.13 14.31 18.55
CA ASP A 351 14.71 13.39 19.54
C ASP A 351 13.98 12.04 19.56
N SER A 352 12.70 12.00 19.14
CA SER A 352 11.88 10.78 19.23
C SER A 352 10.70 10.73 18.26
N LEU A 353 10.05 9.56 18.18
CA LEU A 353 8.82 9.37 17.39
C LEU A 353 7.62 10.10 18.01
N GLU A 354 7.62 10.29 19.33
CA GLU A 354 6.62 11.07 20.04
C GLU A 354 6.67 12.54 19.61
N GLU A 355 7.87 13.13 19.50
CA GLU A 355 8.01 14.51 19.01
C GLU A 355 7.51 14.66 17.56
N ILE A 356 7.73 13.66 16.71
CA ILE A 356 7.20 13.63 15.34
C ILE A 356 5.67 13.51 15.36
N SER A 357 5.11 12.78 16.31
CA SER A 357 3.66 12.64 16.45
C SER A 357 2.98 13.98 16.79
N ASP A 358 3.65 14.84 17.57
CA ASP A 358 3.17 16.18 17.89
C ASP A 358 3.16 17.14 16.68
N LEU A 359 3.91 16.83 15.62
CA LEU A 359 3.87 17.57 14.35
C LEU A 359 2.65 17.22 13.49
N TRP A 360 2.00 16.09 13.77
CA TRP A 360 0.82 15.67 13.02
C TRP A 360 -0.36 16.56 13.41
N ILE A 361 -0.85 17.33 12.45
CA ILE A 361 -1.96 18.26 12.68
C ILE A 361 -3.25 17.67 12.11
N GLU A 362 -4.20 17.42 13.01
CA GLU A 362 -5.55 17.02 12.64
C GLU A 362 -6.21 18.09 11.74
N GLY A 363 -6.79 17.63 10.63
CA GLY A 363 -7.55 18.47 9.72
C GLY A 363 -9.05 18.29 9.93
N LYS A 364 -9.58 17.14 9.50
CA LYS A 364 -11.00 16.81 9.56
C LYS A 364 -11.21 15.44 10.18
N THR A 365 -12.19 15.36 11.06
CA THR A 365 -12.56 14.14 11.78
C THR A 365 -14.01 13.78 11.46
N VAL A 366 -14.26 12.50 11.16
CA VAL A 366 -15.58 11.98 10.84
C VAL A 366 -15.80 10.68 11.61
N SER A 367 -16.95 10.57 12.28
CA SER A 367 -17.34 9.37 13.03
C SER A 367 -18.59 8.73 12.41
N ALA A 368 -18.76 7.43 12.67
CA ALA A 368 -19.85 6.66 12.10
C ALA A 368 -21.21 7.19 12.58
N ASP A 369 -22.17 7.31 11.68
CA ASP A 369 -23.51 7.86 11.94
C ASP A 369 -24.65 6.89 11.57
N ILE A 370 -24.35 5.59 11.47
CA ILE A 370 -25.31 4.52 11.16
C ILE A 370 -25.37 3.45 12.25
N SER A 371 -26.49 2.72 12.32
CA SER A 371 -26.62 1.56 13.21
C SER A 371 -25.79 0.36 12.74
N GLU A 372 -25.45 -0.52 13.67
CA GLU A 372 -24.79 -1.81 13.40
C GLU A 372 -25.60 -2.68 12.42
N GLU A 373 -26.93 -2.68 12.54
CA GLU A 373 -27.84 -3.40 11.63
C GLU A 373 -27.71 -2.87 10.20
N ALA A 374 -27.79 -1.55 10.01
CA ALA A 374 -27.65 -0.92 8.70
C ALA A 374 -26.28 -1.22 8.07
N ARG A 375 -25.20 -1.17 8.87
CA ARG A 375 -23.85 -1.52 8.42
C ARG A 375 -23.75 -2.98 7.98
N THR A 376 -24.32 -3.89 8.77
CA THR A 376 -24.32 -5.32 8.47
C THR A 376 -25.04 -5.61 7.16
N ASP A 377 -26.18 -4.97 6.92
CA ASP A 377 -26.92 -5.09 5.66
C ASP A 377 -26.15 -4.50 4.47
N LEU A 378 -25.47 -3.37 4.65
CA LEU A 378 -24.58 -2.80 3.64
C LEU A 378 -23.46 -3.79 3.27
N LYS A 379 -22.71 -4.32 4.25
CA LYS A 379 -21.64 -5.31 4.02
C LYS A 379 -22.18 -6.58 3.35
N LYS A 380 -23.35 -7.08 3.78
CA LYS A 380 -23.99 -8.26 3.17
C LYS A 380 -24.39 -8.02 1.71
N SER A 381 -24.92 -6.84 1.40
CA SER A 381 -25.29 -6.46 0.03
C SER A 381 -24.06 -6.31 -0.88
N TRP A 382 -22.96 -5.77 -0.35
CA TRP A 382 -21.68 -5.69 -1.05
C TRP A 382 -21.12 -7.08 -1.37
N LYS A 383 -21.03 -7.96 -0.36
CA LYS A 383 -20.58 -9.34 -0.56
C LYS A 383 -21.38 -10.06 -1.65
N LYS A 384 -22.71 -9.91 -1.63
CA LYS A 384 -23.57 -10.46 -2.68
C LYS A 384 -23.24 -9.91 -4.07
N ALA A 385 -22.86 -8.64 -4.18
CA ALA A 385 -22.46 -8.04 -5.45
C ALA A 385 -21.10 -8.59 -5.92
N VAL A 386 -20.13 -8.73 -5.00
CA VAL A 386 -18.83 -9.36 -5.27
C VAL A 386 -19.02 -10.79 -5.76
N ASP A 387 -19.87 -11.60 -5.12
CA ASP A 387 -20.14 -12.98 -5.57
C ASP A 387 -20.68 -13.04 -7.02
N ARG A 388 -21.31 -11.96 -7.52
CA ARG A 388 -21.79 -11.87 -8.91
C ARG A 388 -20.73 -11.42 -9.90
N SER A 389 -19.60 -10.88 -9.45
CA SER A 389 -18.48 -10.53 -10.33
C SER A 389 -17.56 -11.71 -10.61
N LEU A 390 -17.60 -12.77 -9.80
CA LEU A 390 -16.72 -13.95 -9.89
C LEU A 390 -17.15 -14.94 -10.97
N GLY A 391 -16.21 -15.71 -11.51
CA GLY A 391 -16.46 -16.76 -12.50
C GLY A 391 -16.96 -16.22 -13.84
N TRP A 392 -16.56 -15.00 -14.19
CA TRP A 392 -17.07 -14.31 -15.38
C TRP A 392 -16.33 -14.71 -16.65
N GLU A 393 -15.02 -14.98 -16.56
CA GLU A 393 -14.20 -15.49 -17.66
C GLU A 393 -14.12 -17.02 -17.74
#